data_AF-A0A932P9I4-F1
#
_entry.id   AF-A0A932P9I4-F1
#
_cell.length_a   1.000
_cell.length_b   1.000
_cell.length_c   1.000
_cell.angle_alpha   90.00
_cell.angle_beta   90.00
_cell.angle_gamma   90.00
#
_symmetry.space_group_name_H-M   'P 1'
#
loop_
_entity.id
_entity.type
_entity.pdbx_description
1 polymer ?
#
loop_
_entity_poly.entity_id
_entity_poly.type
_entity_poly.pdbx_seq_one_letter_code
_entity_poly.pdbx_strand_id
1 'polypeptide(L)'
;MSLGAVQSHDVESIDCIEISREVVSAHRLFGHVNGRCWDDARTRLTVDDGRRFLTLSGERYDVISVDPVDPPVCNLYTQDFFQLCHDRLTPRGLMVQWLPLFRLSREHLRVVMQAFANVFRESTVWYDGTSLLLVGCRDQPLRIDLRMLLRRSEQPRVIDSLALIGNPGPWLLLSTYVTGPQGLARLIGSGVQENTDDRPFLEYDVLRAGRLDGHDLADNLEMLTTVYEPIDPLLLQTDPSPTNLDQLHHAAAVMRALLDVRIHSLRQRQNAAAELLDRAVKDFDLHAPDLKLLEPFLES
;
A
#
# COMPACT_ATOMS: atom_id res chain seq x y z
N MET A 1 0.95 -7.30 1.89
CA MET A 1 -0.36 -7.86 2.32
C MET A 1 -0.11 -9.27 2.83
N SER A 2 -0.53 -9.62 4.04
CA SER A 2 -0.26 -10.96 4.58
C SER A 2 -1.20 -12.02 3.99
N LEU A 3 -0.71 -13.26 3.86
CA LEU A 3 -1.51 -14.40 3.39
C LEU A 3 -2.77 -14.63 4.24
N GLY A 4 -2.66 -14.50 5.56
CA GLY A 4 -3.80 -14.67 6.48
C GLY A 4 -4.90 -13.64 6.23
N ALA A 5 -4.55 -12.39 5.91
CA ALA A 5 -5.53 -11.37 5.56
C ALA A 5 -6.29 -11.70 4.27
N VAL A 6 -5.60 -12.22 3.24
CA VAL A 6 -6.24 -12.66 1.98
C VAL A 6 -7.30 -13.74 2.25
N GLN A 7 -7.01 -14.68 3.15
CA GLN A 7 -7.90 -15.79 3.48
C GLN A 7 -9.17 -15.37 4.23
N SER A 8 -9.18 -14.17 4.81
CA SER A 8 -10.38 -13.60 5.44
C SER A 8 -11.48 -13.26 4.41
N HIS A 9 -11.13 -13.24 3.13
CA HIS A 9 -12.05 -12.99 2.02
C HIS A 9 -12.44 -14.27 1.28
N ASP A 10 -13.56 -14.19 0.55
CA ASP A 10 -14.08 -15.26 -0.30
C ASP A 10 -13.30 -15.35 -1.63
N VAL A 11 -12.05 -15.78 -1.54
CA VAL A 11 -11.21 -16.14 -2.69
C VAL A 11 -11.35 -17.63 -3.02
N GLU A 12 -11.25 -17.99 -4.30
CA GLU A 12 -11.33 -19.38 -4.78
C GLU A 12 -10.02 -20.14 -4.53
N SER A 13 -8.89 -19.53 -4.87
CA SER A 13 -7.56 -20.11 -4.74
C SER A 13 -6.50 -19.03 -4.46
N ILE A 14 -5.42 -19.42 -3.80
CA ILE A 14 -4.29 -18.54 -3.48
C ILE A 14 -2.99 -19.28 -3.80
N ASP A 15 -2.19 -18.78 -4.73
CA ASP A 15 -0.78 -19.17 -4.86
C ASP A 15 0.07 -18.24 -3.99
N CYS A 16 0.75 -18.81 -2.99
CA CYS A 16 1.69 -18.08 -2.14
C CYS A 16 3.10 -18.52 -2.51
N ILE A 17 3.91 -17.59 -3.03
CA ILE A 17 5.27 -17.86 -3.47
C ILE A 17 6.24 -17.22 -2.49
N GLU A 18 7.03 -18.05 -1.80
CA GLU A 18 7.98 -17.62 -0.78
C GLU A 18 9.37 -18.16 -1.12
N ILE A 19 10.37 -17.28 -1.19
CA ILE A 19 11.72 -17.67 -1.62
C ILE A 19 12.48 -18.43 -0.53
N SER A 20 12.21 -18.16 0.75
CA SER A 20 12.91 -18.76 1.89
C SER A 20 12.21 -20.01 2.43
N ARG A 21 12.91 -21.15 2.39
CA ARG A 21 12.44 -22.38 3.06
C ARG A 21 12.35 -22.21 4.57
N GLU A 22 13.18 -21.35 5.14
CA GLU A 22 13.28 -21.10 6.57
C GLU A 22 12.02 -20.37 7.05
N VAL A 23 11.56 -19.35 6.31
CA VAL A 23 10.26 -18.70 6.54
C VAL A 23 9.15 -19.75 6.47
N VAL A 24 9.15 -20.59 5.44
CA VAL A 24 8.19 -21.70 5.27
C VAL A 24 8.26 -22.76 6.39
N SER A 25 9.42 -22.94 6.99
CA SER A 25 9.56 -23.86 8.12
C SER A 25 9.07 -23.20 9.42
N ALA A 26 9.28 -21.90 9.56
CA ALA A 26 9.03 -21.15 10.78
C ALA A 26 7.55 -20.84 11.06
N HIS A 27 6.64 -20.80 10.06
CA HIS A 27 5.26 -20.33 10.34
C HIS A 27 4.53 -21.07 11.44
N ARG A 28 4.84 -22.35 11.68
CA ARG A 28 4.11 -23.14 12.67
C ARG A 28 4.26 -22.51 14.04
N LEU A 29 5.38 -21.82 14.27
CA LEU A 29 5.68 -21.05 15.47
C LEU A 29 4.80 -19.79 15.59
N PHE A 30 4.34 -19.25 14.46
CA PHE A 30 3.54 -18.03 14.35
C PHE A 30 2.05 -18.29 14.07
N GLY A 31 1.58 -19.53 14.26
CA GLY A 31 0.19 -19.94 14.05
C GLY A 31 -0.86 -19.07 14.75
N HIS A 32 -0.48 -18.45 15.87
CA HIS A 32 -1.33 -17.56 16.67
C HIS A 32 -1.51 -16.16 16.05
N VAL A 33 -0.64 -15.75 15.12
CA VAL A 33 -0.69 -14.44 14.45
C VAL A 33 -1.13 -14.59 12.99
N ASN A 34 -0.68 -15.63 12.30
CA ASN A 34 -0.99 -15.83 10.88
C ASN A 34 -2.25 -16.67 10.61
N GLY A 35 -3.00 -17.04 11.66
CA GLY A 35 -4.22 -17.85 11.54
C GLY A 35 -3.98 -19.27 11.03
N ARG A 36 -2.74 -19.79 11.11
CA ARG A 36 -2.31 -21.05 10.48
C ARG A 36 -2.61 -21.07 8.98
N CYS A 37 -2.32 -19.96 8.32
CA CYS A 37 -2.66 -19.74 6.92
C CYS A 37 -2.20 -20.86 5.95
N TRP A 38 -1.16 -21.62 6.24
CA TRP A 38 -0.73 -22.73 5.36
C TRP A 38 -1.57 -24.00 5.45
N ASP A 39 -2.50 -24.08 6.41
CA ASP A 39 -3.45 -25.19 6.52
C ASP A 39 -4.74 -24.93 5.69
N ASP A 40 -4.92 -23.74 5.10
CA ASP A 40 -6.08 -23.41 4.27
C ASP A 40 -6.04 -24.20 2.95
N ALA A 41 -7.09 -24.96 2.67
CA ALA A 41 -7.20 -25.80 1.47
C ALA A 41 -7.17 -25.01 0.15
N ARG A 42 -7.44 -23.71 0.19
CA ARG A 42 -7.36 -22.81 -0.97
C ARG A 42 -5.94 -22.35 -1.25
N THR A 43 -5.01 -22.55 -0.32
CA THR A 43 -3.64 -22.06 -0.42
C THR A 43 -2.70 -23.12 -0.98
N ARG A 44 -2.01 -22.76 -2.06
CA ARG A 44 -0.90 -23.49 -2.64
C ARG A 44 0.40 -22.75 -2.36
N LEU A 45 1.15 -23.24 -1.38
CA LEU A 45 2.46 -22.70 -1.04
C LEU A 45 3.53 -23.30 -1.95
N THR A 46 4.32 -22.44 -2.60
CA THR A 46 5.45 -22.84 -3.44
C THR A 46 6.72 -22.14 -2.96
N VAL A 47 7.76 -22.91 -2.67
CA VAL A 47 9.08 -22.36 -2.39
C VAL A 47 9.80 -22.10 -3.70
N ASP A 48 9.75 -20.86 -4.19
CA ASP A 48 10.40 -20.43 -5.43
C ASP A 48 10.62 -18.92 -5.41
N ASP A 49 11.37 -18.41 -6.37
CA ASP A 49 11.42 -16.98 -6.65
C ASP A 49 10.11 -16.53 -7.33
N GLY A 50 9.46 -15.49 -6.79
CA GLY A 50 8.16 -15.01 -7.28
C GLY A 50 8.16 -14.60 -8.75
N ARG A 51 9.24 -13.95 -9.21
CA ARG A 51 9.39 -13.54 -10.62
C ARG A 51 9.60 -14.73 -11.53
N ARG A 52 10.43 -15.70 -11.13
CA ARG A 52 10.64 -16.96 -11.86
C ARG A 52 9.34 -17.75 -11.96
N PHE A 53 8.62 -17.90 -10.84
CA PHE A 53 7.33 -18.58 -10.82
C PHE A 53 6.35 -17.93 -11.80
N LEU A 54 6.19 -16.61 -11.71
CA LEU A 54 5.33 -15.89 -12.65
C LEU A 54 5.81 -16.08 -14.09
N THR A 55 7.10 -15.97 -14.39
CA THR A 55 7.64 -16.18 -15.74
C THR A 55 7.25 -17.54 -16.33
N LEU A 56 7.31 -18.60 -15.51
CA LEU A 56 7.07 -19.98 -15.96
C LEU A 56 5.60 -20.40 -15.91
N SER A 57 4.79 -19.74 -15.09
CA SER A 57 3.37 -20.06 -14.97
C SER A 57 2.63 -19.78 -16.28
N GLY A 58 1.48 -20.40 -16.52
CA GLY A 58 0.52 -19.98 -17.55
C GLY A 58 -0.72 -19.28 -16.97
N GLU A 59 -0.81 -19.24 -15.63
CA GLU A 59 -1.99 -18.79 -14.91
C GLU A 59 -2.17 -17.28 -14.94
N ARG A 60 -3.43 -16.87 -14.75
CA ARG A 60 -3.83 -15.46 -14.61
C ARG A 60 -4.54 -15.24 -13.29
N TYR A 61 -4.36 -14.06 -12.70
CA TYR A 61 -4.85 -13.73 -11.37
C TYR A 61 -5.72 -12.48 -11.37
N ASP A 62 -6.75 -12.45 -10.54
CA ASP A 62 -7.55 -11.25 -10.29
C ASP A 62 -6.81 -10.26 -9.38
N VAL A 63 -5.93 -10.76 -8.51
CA VAL A 63 -5.10 -9.95 -7.64
C VAL A 63 -3.70 -10.53 -7.60
N ILE A 64 -2.70 -9.68 -7.86
CA ILE A 64 -1.30 -9.98 -7.55
C ILE A 64 -0.86 -8.99 -6.47
N SER A 65 -0.44 -9.48 -5.31
CA SER A 65 0.15 -8.65 -4.26
C SER A 65 1.62 -9.03 -4.10
N VAL A 66 2.50 -8.03 -4.16
CA VAL A 66 3.95 -8.21 -4.04
C VAL A 66 4.43 -7.46 -2.81
N ASP A 67 4.99 -8.22 -1.87
CA ASP A 67 5.46 -7.77 -0.56
C ASP A 67 6.90 -8.28 -0.37
N PRO A 68 7.87 -7.73 -1.12
CA PRO A 68 9.21 -8.27 -1.19
C PRO A 68 10.07 -7.76 -0.04
N VAL A 69 11.27 -8.32 0.09
CA VAL A 69 12.32 -7.71 0.92
C VAL A 69 12.61 -6.26 0.50
N ASP A 70 13.04 -5.44 1.46
CA ASP A 70 13.36 -4.03 1.25
C ASP A 70 14.28 -3.83 0.01
N PRO A 71 14.01 -2.83 -0.84
CA PRO A 71 14.98 -2.36 -1.83
C PRO A 71 16.34 -2.07 -1.17
N PRO A 72 17.48 -2.32 -1.83
CA PRO A 72 17.65 -2.51 -3.28
C PRO A 72 17.81 -3.96 -3.74
N VAL A 73 17.68 -4.95 -2.85
CA VAL A 73 18.15 -6.32 -3.09
C VAL A 73 17.18 -7.15 -3.95
N CYS A 74 16.37 -6.49 -4.78
CA CYS A 74 15.18 -7.09 -5.35
C CYS A 74 14.83 -6.53 -6.73
N ASN A 75 14.86 -7.38 -7.76
CA ASN A 75 14.48 -7.04 -9.14
C ASN A 75 12.94 -6.95 -9.35
N LEU A 76 12.17 -6.93 -8.26
CA LEU A 76 10.70 -6.85 -8.25
C LEU A 76 10.17 -5.39 -8.28
N TYR A 77 11.04 -4.42 -8.58
CA TYR A 77 10.69 -3.00 -8.73
C TYR A 77 11.01 -2.44 -10.13
N THR A 78 11.33 -3.32 -11.08
CA THR A 78 11.65 -2.97 -12.46
C THR A 78 10.39 -2.85 -13.31
N GLN A 79 10.47 -2.04 -14.37
CA GLN A 79 9.39 -1.94 -15.35
C GLN A 79 9.07 -3.32 -15.96
N ASP A 80 10.09 -4.13 -16.25
CA ASP A 80 9.96 -5.48 -16.79
C ASP A 80 9.21 -6.43 -15.85
N PHE A 81 9.48 -6.36 -14.55
CA PHE A 81 8.73 -7.14 -13.56
C PHE A 81 7.27 -6.67 -13.47
N PHE A 82 7.03 -5.36 -13.46
CA PHE A 82 5.66 -4.84 -13.48
C PHE A 82 4.92 -5.27 -14.75
N GLN A 83 5.60 -5.29 -15.91
CA GLN A 83 5.03 -5.79 -17.16
C GLN A 83 4.71 -7.28 -17.08
N LEU A 84 5.58 -8.10 -16.47
CA LEU A 84 5.31 -9.51 -16.21
C LEU A 84 4.05 -9.68 -15.36
N CYS A 85 3.92 -8.96 -14.25
CA CYS A 85 2.73 -8.99 -13.40
C CYS A 85 1.48 -8.55 -14.18
N HIS A 86 1.56 -7.42 -14.90
CA HIS A 86 0.48 -6.92 -15.76
C HIS A 86 0.01 -8.03 -16.71
N ASP A 87 0.94 -8.72 -17.38
CA ASP A 87 0.61 -9.77 -18.34
C ASP A 87 -0.03 -11.00 -17.69
N ARG A 88 0.14 -11.19 -16.37
CA ARG A 88 -0.48 -12.28 -15.59
C ARG A 88 -1.77 -11.86 -14.88
N LEU A 89 -2.26 -10.65 -15.05
CA LEU A 89 -3.58 -10.28 -14.54
C LEU A 89 -4.71 -10.77 -15.45
N THR A 90 -5.89 -10.99 -14.89
CA THR A 90 -7.13 -11.04 -15.67
C THR A 90 -7.46 -9.63 -16.19
N PRO A 91 -8.37 -9.46 -17.18
CA PRO A 91 -8.80 -8.13 -17.65
C PRO A 91 -9.29 -7.18 -16.55
N ARG A 92 -9.87 -7.74 -15.48
CA ARG A 92 -10.36 -6.99 -14.31
C ARG A 92 -9.40 -7.02 -13.13
N GLY A 93 -8.21 -7.60 -13.33
CA GLY A 93 -7.26 -7.83 -12.27
C GLY A 93 -6.48 -6.58 -11.89
N LEU A 94 -5.97 -6.59 -10.67
CA LEU A 94 -5.14 -5.52 -10.13
C LEU A 94 -3.84 -6.07 -9.52
N MET A 95 -2.80 -5.26 -9.58
CA MET A 95 -1.56 -5.47 -8.85
C MET A 95 -1.47 -4.49 -7.68
N VAL A 96 -1.02 -4.97 -6.53
CA VAL A 96 -0.65 -4.15 -5.37
C VAL A 96 0.83 -4.33 -5.10
N GLN A 97 1.59 -3.26 -5.23
CA GLN A 97 3.02 -3.20 -4.90
C GLN A 97 3.21 -2.43 -3.60
N TRP A 98 3.83 -3.05 -2.61
CA TRP A 98 4.28 -2.37 -1.39
C TRP A 98 5.60 -1.64 -1.62
N LEU A 99 5.72 -0.42 -1.07
CA LEU A 99 6.94 0.41 -1.11
C LEU A 99 7.28 0.91 0.30
N PRO A 100 8.47 0.58 0.85
CA PRO A 100 8.92 1.06 2.15
C PRO A 100 9.37 2.52 2.06
N LEU A 101 8.44 3.45 2.31
CA LEU A 101 8.69 4.88 2.20
C LEU A 101 9.86 5.35 3.08
N PHE A 102 10.04 4.69 4.24
CA PHE A 102 11.09 4.93 5.22
C PHE A 102 12.49 4.43 4.79
N ARG A 103 12.62 3.72 3.66
CA ARG A 103 13.91 3.26 3.11
C ARG A 103 14.32 3.95 1.82
N LEU A 104 13.41 4.69 1.20
CA LEU A 104 13.61 5.24 -0.13
C LEU A 104 13.93 6.73 -0.07
N SER A 105 14.97 7.15 -0.80
CA SER A 105 15.14 8.56 -1.12
C SER A 105 14.01 9.05 -2.03
N ARG A 106 13.82 10.37 -2.13
CA ARG A 106 12.84 10.94 -3.05
C ARG A 106 13.11 10.53 -4.51
N GLU A 107 14.38 10.42 -4.90
CA GLU A 107 14.77 9.98 -6.25
C GLU A 107 14.41 8.52 -6.49
N HIS A 108 14.78 7.63 -5.57
CA HIS A 108 14.46 6.20 -5.68
C HIS A 108 12.96 5.94 -5.69
N LEU A 109 12.21 6.68 -4.87
CA LEU A 109 10.75 6.60 -4.86
C LEU A 109 10.16 6.95 -6.22
N ARG A 110 10.60 8.05 -6.83
CA ARG A 110 10.15 8.48 -8.17
C ARG A 110 10.50 7.48 -9.26
N VAL A 111 11.68 6.85 -9.16
CA VAL A 111 12.11 5.80 -10.10
C VAL A 111 11.16 4.60 -10.05
N VAL A 112 10.82 4.10 -8.86
CA VAL A 112 9.87 2.97 -8.73
C VAL A 112 8.48 3.38 -9.21
N MET A 113 8.00 4.56 -8.82
CA MET A 113 6.71 5.10 -9.26
C MET A 113 6.65 5.22 -10.79
N GLN A 114 7.71 5.67 -11.45
CA GLN A 114 7.77 5.78 -12.90
C GLN A 114 7.74 4.40 -13.58
N ALA A 115 8.56 3.46 -13.12
CA ALA A 115 8.55 2.10 -13.64
C ALA A 115 7.15 1.47 -13.55
N PHE A 116 6.44 1.70 -12.43
CA PHE A 116 5.07 1.22 -12.24
C PHE A 116 4.07 1.90 -13.19
N ALA A 117 4.10 3.23 -13.26
CA ALA A 117 3.17 4.03 -14.08
C ALA A 117 3.37 3.82 -15.60
N ASN A 118 4.57 3.45 -16.03
CA ASN A 118 4.85 3.10 -17.43
C ASN A 118 4.08 1.85 -17.88
N VAL A 119 3.78 0.94 -16.95
CA VAL A 119 3.03 -0.30 -17.22
C VAL A 119 1.55 -0.13 -16.89
N PHE A 120 1.24 0.34 -15.69
CA PHE A 120 -0.12 0.49 -15.20
C PHE A 120 -0.60 1.93 -15.38
N ARG A 121 -1.26 2.21 -16.51
CA ARG A 121 -1.82 3.55 -16.79
C ARG A 121 -2.90 3.96 -15.78
N GLU A 122 -3.67 2.98 -15.32
CA GLU A 122 -4.73 3.16 -14.32
C GLU A 122 -4.20 2.79 -12.92
N SER A 123 -3.30 3.62 -12.42
CA SER A 123 -2.64 3.45 -11.13
C SER A 123 -3.10 4.45 -10.07
N THR A 124 -3.23 4.00 -8.83
CA THR A 124 -3.54 4.82 -7.66
C THR A 124 -2.49 4.64 -6.58
N VAL A 125 -2.32 5.66 -5.73
CA VAL A 125 -1.37 5.69 -4.63
C VAL A 125 -2.13 5.74 -3.31
N TRP A 126 -1.71 4.91 -2.37
CA TRP A 126 -2.29 4.82 -1.04
C TRP A 126 -1.17 4.87 0.01
N TYR A 127 -1.42 5.50 1.15
CA TYR A 127 -0.46 5.67 2.24
C TYR A 127 -1.06 5.17 3.55
N ASP A 128 -0.47 4.11 4.12
CA ASP A 128 -0.97 3.43 5.31
C ASP A 128 -0.44 3.98 6.64
N GLY A 129 0.34 5.08 6.58
CA GLY A 129 0.98 5.69 7.74
C GLY A 129 2.47 5.37 7.86
N THR A 130 2.92 4.33 7.18
CA THR A 130 4.34 3.93 7.18
C THR A 130 4.91 3.76 5.78
N SER A 131 4.07 3.26 4.87
CA SER A 131 4.45 2.74 3.57
C SER A 131 3.49 3.24 2.50
N LEU A 132 3.93 3.15 1.24
CA LEU A 132 3.05 3.36 0.10
C LEU A 132 2.60 2.03 -0.49
N LEU A 133 1.36 2.02 -0.96
CA LEU A 133 0.83 0.98 -1.83
C LEU A 133 0.55 1.60 -3.20
N LEU A 134 1.22 1.08 -4.23
CA LEU A 134 0.86 1.36 -5.62
C LEU A 134 -0.13 0.29 -6.07
N VAL A 135 -1.32 0.73 -6.49
CA VAL A 135 -2.37 -0.17 -6.99
C VAL A 135 -2.58 0.11 -8.46
N GLY A 136 -2.30 -0.88 -9.30
CA GLY A 136 -2.36 -0.78 -10.76
C GLY A 136 -3.43 -1.72 -11.32
N CYS A 137 -4.38 -1.19 -12.06
CA CYS A 137 -5.40 -2.00 -12.73
C CYS A 137 -4.94 -2.34 -14.16
N ARG A 138 -5.29 -3.54 -14.65
CA ARG A 138 -4.89 -3.99 -15.99
C ARG A 138 -5.55 -3.16 -17.10
N ASP A 139 -6.87 -3.28 -17.26
CA ASP A 139 -7.57 -2.68 -18.41
C ASP A 139 -8.50 -1.51 -18.02
N GLN A 140 -9.01 -1.48 -16.78
CA GLN A 140 -10.05 -0.53 -16.36
C GLN A 140 -9.64 0.23 -15.10
N PRO A 141 -10.04 1.52 -14.95
CA PRO A 141 -9.79 2.27 -13.72
C PRO A 141 -10.39 1.60 -12.49
N LEU A 142 -9.74 1.77 -11.33
CA LEU A 142 -10.26 1.29 -10.06
C LEU A 142 -11.64 1.91 -9.79
N ARG A 143 -12.61 1.05 -9.48
CA ARG A 143 -13.96 1.45 -9.06
C ARG A 143 -14.32 0.80 -7.75
N ILE A 144 -14.80 1.61 -6.80
CA ILE A 144 -15.13 1.18 -5.45
C ILE A 144 -16.65 1.19 -5.31
N ASP A 145 -17.21 -0.01 -5.10
CA ASP A 145 -18.59 -0.20 -4.62
C ASP A 145 -18.56 -0.09 -3.09
N LEU A 146 -18.87 1.10 -2.60
CA LEU A 146 -18.89 1.43 -1.18
C LEU A 146 -19.90 0.57 -0.41
N ARG A 147 -21.09 0.31 -0.96
CA ARG A 147 -22.08 -0.62 -0.38
C ARG A 147 -21.50 -2.01 -0.19
N MET A 148 -20.81 -2.54 -1.20
CA MET A 148 -20.17 -3.85 -1.13
C MET A 148 -19.02 -3.84 -0.13
N LEU A 149 -18.21 -2.79 -0.11
CA LEU A 149 -17.11 -2.64 0.84
C LEU A 149 -17.62 -2.63 2.28
N LEU A 150 -18.65 -1.84 2.58
CA LEU A 150 -19.27 -1.79 3.90
C LEU A 150 -19.82 -3.15 4.31
N ARG A 151 -20.61 -3.82 3.45
CA ARG A 151 -21.11 -5.18 3.73
C ARG A 151 -19.98 -6.19 3.96
N ARG A 152 -18.87 -6.09 3.23
CA ARG A 152 -17.71 -6.98 3.40
C ARG A 152 -16.97 -6.69 4.71
N SER A 153 -16.88 -5.41 5.12
CA SER A 153 -16.24 -5.03 6.39
C SER A 153 -16.98 -5.55 7.62
N GLU A 154 -18.27 -5.87 7.49
CA GLU A 154 -19.10 -6.45 8.55
C GLU A 154 -18.97 -7.99 8.66
N GLN A 155 -18.24 -8.64 7.74
CA GLN A 155 -18.06 -10.09 7.80
C GLN A 155 -17.18 -10.47 9.00
N PRO A 156 -17.57 -11.47 9.83
CA PRO A 156 -16.80 -11.84 11.03
C PRO A 156 -15.33 -12.13 10.77
N ARG A 157 -15.01 -12.85 9.67
CA ARG A 157 -13.62 -13.17 9.31
C ARG A 157 -12.79 -11.91 9.00
N VAL A 158 -13.40 -10.91 8.39
CA VAL A 158 -12.74 -9.64 8.07
C VAL A 158 -12.54 -8.82 9.35
N ILE A 159 -13.56 -8.75 10.20
CA ILE A 159 -13.47 -8.10 11.53
C ILE A 159 -12.35 -8.73 12.36
N ASP A 160 -12.32 -10.07 12.47
CA ASP A 160 -11.29 -10.80 13.22
C ASP A 160 -9.88 -10.52 12.67
N SER A 161 -9.73 -10.45 11.34
CA SER A 161 -8.46 -10.10 10.71
C SER A 161 -8.06 -8.65 10.98
N LEU A 162 -9.00 -7.71 10.94
CA LEU A 162 -8.75 -6.29 11.20
C LEU A 162 -8.45 -6.03 12.68
N ALA A 163 -8.97 -6.85 13.60
CA ALA A 163 -8.69 -6.75 15.03
C ALA A 163 -7.21 -6.91 15.37
N LEU A 164 -6.46 -7.66 14.55
CA LEU A 164 -5.01 -7.84 14.69
C LEU A 164 -4.23 -6.52 14.50
N ILE A 165 -4.81 -5.56 13.78
CA ILE A 165 -4.22 -4.25 13.49
C ILE A 165 -5.06 -3.10 14.09
N GLY A 166 -5.85 -3.39 15.12
CA GLY A 166 -6.58 -2.38 15.89
C GLY A 166 -8.03 -2.13 15.47
N ASN A 167 -8.59 -2.89 14.51
CA ASN A 167 -9.91 -2.68 13.89
C ASN A 167 -10.05 -1.36 13.11
N PRO A 168 -9.19 -1.09 12.11
CA PRO A 168 -9.41 0.04 11.23
C PRO A 168 -10.75 -0.11 10.49
N GLY A 169 -11.62 0.89 10.63
CA GLY A 169 -12.90 0.91 9.94
C GLY A 169 -12.75 1.13 8.43
N PRO A 170 -13.81 0.87 7.65
CA PRO A 170 -13.80 1.07 6.20
C PRO A 170 -13.46 2.50 5.77
N TRP A 171 -13.83 3.49 6.59
CA TRP A 171 -13.51 4.90 6.35
C TRP A 171 -12.03 5.21 6.47
N LEU A 172 -11.35 4.60 7.45
CA LEU A 172 -9.91 4.74 7.62
C LEU A 172 -9.15 4.09 6.46
N LEU A 173 -9.61 2.93 5.99
CA LEU A 173 -9.04 2.32 4.78
C LEU A 173 -9.16 3.27 3.58
N LEU A 174 -10.35 3.81 3.32
CA LEU A 174 -10.58 4.69 2.17
C LEU A 174 -9.83 6.02 2.30
N SER A 175 -9.59 6.51 3.52
CA SER A 175 -8.82 7.73 3.74
C SER A 175 -7.30 7.57 3.56
N THR A 176 -6.80 6.34 3.40
CA THR A 176 -5.41 6.10 2.98
C THR A 176 -5.16 6.45 1.51
N TYR A 177 -6.20 6.68 0.71
CA TYR A 177 -6.04 7.14 -0.67
C TYR A 177 -5.33 8.49 -0.74
N VAL A 178 -4.29 8.56 -1.56
CA VAL A 178 -3.55 9.80 -1.82
C VAL A 178 -3.96 10.39 -3.15
N THR A 179 -3.80 9.64 -4.24
CA THR A 179 -3.98 10.21 -5.59
C THR A 179 -4.16 9.17 -6.69
N GLY A 180 -4.69 9.61 -7.83
CA GLY A 180 -4.88 8.79 -9.03
C GLY A 180 -3.75 8.97 -10.05
N PRO A 181 -3.95 8.51 -11.31
CA PRO A 181 -2.90 8.52 -12.34
C PRO A 181 -2.30 9.91 -12.59
N GLN A 182 -3.13 10.96 -12.54
CA GLN A 182 -2.69 12.33 -12.79
C GLN A 182 -1.80 12.88 -11.67
N GLY A 183 -2.14 12.63 -10.41
CA GLY A 183 -1.27 13.03 -9.31
C GLY A 183 -0.04 12.16 -9.17
N LEU A 184 -0.11 10.86 -9.49
CA LEU A 184 1.09 10.02 -9.61
C LEU A 184 2.07 10.59 -10.65
N ALA A 185 1.58 11.01 -11.82
CA ALA A 185 2.41 11.67 -12.82
C ALA A 185 3.05 12.98 -12.30
N ARG A 186 2.35 13.75 -11.46
CA ARG A 186 2.90 14.93 -10.80
C ARG A 186 3.98 14.59 -9.77
N LEU A 187 3.80 13.52 -8.99
CA LEU A 187 4.82 13.01 -8.06
C LEU A 187 6.10 12.59 -8.79
N ILE A 188 5.93 11.86 -9.90
CA ILE A 188 7.05 11.40 -10.74
C ILE A 188 7.79 12.60 -11.34
N GLY A 189 7.08 13.59 -11.88
CA GLY A 189 7.68 14.75 -12.52
C GLY A 189 8.52 14.39 -13.76
N SER A 190 9.58 15.16 -14.02
CA SER A 190 10.49 14.96 -15.16
C SER A 190 11.90 14.57 -14.71
N GLY A 191 12.72 14.06 -15.64
CA GLY A 191 14.14 13.76 -15.41
C GLY A 191 14.43 12.54 -14.53
N VAL A 192 13.46 11.64 -14.39
CA VAL A 192 13.59 10.41 -13.59
C VAL A 192 14.36 9.36 -14.41
N GLN A 193 15.21 8.58 -13.71
CA GLN A 193 15.99 7.51 -14.32
C GLN A 193 15.11 6.29 -14.61
N GLU A 194 15.43 5.58 -15.70
CA GLU A 194 14.78 4.31 -16.03
C GLU A 194 15.23 3.21 -15.05
N ASN A 195 14.30 2.34 -14.65
CA ASN A 195 14.60 1.14 -13.88
C ASN A 195 14.03 -0.08 -14.59
N THR A 196 14.88 -0.69 -15.42
CA THR A 196 14.57 -1.89 -16.20
C THR A 196 15.55 -3.01 -15.82
N ASP A 197 15.32 -4.23 -16.30
CA ASP A 197 16.27 -5.33 -16.10
C ASP A 197 17.66 -5.02 -16.70
N ASP A 198 17.68 -4.38 -17.88
CA ASP A 198 18.93 -4.00 -18.56
C ASP A 198 19.58 -2.75 -17.95
N ARG A 199 18.82 -1.97 -17.16
CA ARG A 199 19.27 -0.77 -16.45
C ARG A 199 18.66 -0.74 -15.05
N PRO A 200 19.12 -1.59 -14.11
CA PRO A 200 18.54 -1.66 -12.77
C PRO A 200 19.12 -0.55 -11.89
N PHE A 201 18.75 0.69 -12.20
CA PHE A 201 19.25 1.90 -11.54
C PHE A 201 19.07 1.83 -10.04
N LEU A 202 17.91 1.39 -9.56
CA LEU A 202 17.60 1.30 -8.13
C LEU A 202 18.58 0.37 -7.41
N GLU A 203 18.91 -0.78 -8.00
CA GLU A 203 19.80 -1.77 -7.38
C GLU A 203 21.22 -1.21 -7.21
N TYR A 204 21.78 -0.68 -8.30
CA TYR A 204 23.16 -0.20 -8.30
C TYR A 204 23.35 1.13 -7.58
N ASP A 205 22.38 2.05 -7.70
CA ASP A 205 22.53 3.37 -7.11
C ASP A 205 22.45 3.33 -5.59
N VAL A 206 21.52 2.56 -5.01
CA VAL A 206 21.44 2.41 -3.54
C VAL A 206 22.72 1.78 -2.97
N LEU A 207 23.24 0.74 -3.62
CA LEU A 207 24.50 0.11 -3.22
C LEU A 207 25.69 1.06 -3.34
N ARG A 208 25.76 1.86 -4.41
CA ARG A 208 26.82 2.84 -4.64
C ARG A 208 26.75 4.01 -3.67
N ALA A 209 25.55 4.52 -3.42
CA ALA A 209 25.32 5.66 -2.56
C ALA A 209 25.60 5.32 -1.09
N GLY A 210 25.57 4.02 -0.72
CA GLY A 210 25.68 3.58 0.67
C GLY A 210 24.50 4.06 1.53
N ARG A 211 23.39 4.48 0.89
CA ARG A 211 22.24 5.10 1.54
C ARG A 211 21.12 4.08 1.66
N LEU A 212 21.10 3.35 2.76
CA LEU A 212 19.89 2.66 3.26
C LEU A 212 19.17 3.51 4.30
N ASP A 213 19.54 4.78 4.39
CA ASP A 213 19.23 5.63 5.54
C ASP A 213 18.04 6.52 5.17
N GLY A 214 16.91 6.23 5.82
CA GLY A 214 15.60 6.88 5.69
C GLY A 214 15.54 8.36 6.08
N HIS A 215 16.57 9.14 5.78
CA HIS A 215 16.66 10.57 6.08
C HIS A 215 15.62 11.41 5.32
N ASP A 216 15.04 10.86 4.24
CA ASP A 216 14.10 11.58 3.38
C ASP A 216 12.63 11.28 3.69
N LEU A 217 12.28 10.57 4.78
CA LEU A 217 10.87 10.25 5.05
C LEU A 217 10.00 11.52 5.13
N ALA A 218 10.46 12.56 5.84
CA ALA A 218 9.76 13.84 5.90
C ALA A 218 9.61 14.47 4.50
N ASP A 219 10.67 14.42 3.69
CA ASP A 219 10.66 14.94 2.32
C ASP A 219 9.70 14.15 1.40
N ASN A 220 9.60 12.83 1.58
CA ASN A 220 8.65 11.99 0.85
C ASN A 220 7.21 12.30 1.26
N LEU A 221 6.94 12.42 2.56
CA LEU A 221 5.62 12.77 3.08
C LEU A 221 5.18 14.17 2.63
N GLU A 222 6.07 15.17 2.69
CA GLU A 222 5.82 16.51 2.15
C GLU A 222 5.54 16.48 0.64
N MET A 223 6.14 15.56 -0.11
CA MET A 223 5.83 15.41 -1.53
C MET A 223 4.40 14.90 -1.74
N LEU A 224 3.94 13.93 -0.92
CA LEU A 224 2.58 13.38 -1.00
C LEU A 224 1.51 14.43 -0.69
N THR A 225 1.76 15.37 0.23
CA THR A 225 0.78 16.43 0.56
C THR A 225 0.41 17.30 -0.65
N THR A 226 1.31 17.42 -1.63
CA THR A 226 1.11 18.26 -2.83
C THR A 226 0.13 17.70 -3.86
N VAL A 227 -0.28 16.43 -3.74
CA VAL A 227 -1.09 15.74 -4.75
C VAL A 227 -2.34 15.06 -4.19
N TYR A 228 -2.69 15.30 -2.92
CA TYR A 228 -3.90 14.71 -2.33
C TYR A 228 -5.13 15.06 -3.15
N GLU A 229 -5.84 14.02 -3.58
CA GLU A 229 -7.08 14.12 -4.32
C GLU A 229 -8.22 13.51 -3.50
N PRO A 230 -9.46 14.01 -3.65
CA PRO A 230 -10.62 13.30 -3.11
C PRO A 230 -10.74 11.92 -3.77
N ILE A 231 -11.13 10.91 -2.98
CA ILE A 231 -11.37 9.55 -3.49
C ILE A 231 -12.70 9.43 -4.25
N ASP A 232 -13.59 10.42 -4.12
CA ASP A 232 -14.92 10.49 -4.73
C ASP A 232 -14.97 10.04 -6.20
N PRO A 233 -14.01 10.39 -7.08
CA PRO A 233 -14.03 9.94 -8.48
C PRO A 233 -13.90 8.43 -8.67
N LEU A 234 -13.42 7.68 -7.66
CA LEU A 234 -13.33 6.21 -7.69
C LEU A 234 -14.62 5.53 -7.24
N LEU A 235 -15.51 6.23 -6.51
CA LEU A 235 -16.75 5.67 -6.01
C LEU A 235 -17.75 5.45 -7.16
N LEU A 236 -18.48 4.34 -7.14
CA LEU A 236 -19.57 4.12 -8.09
C LEU A 236 -20.73 5.11 -7.83
N GLN A 237 -21.33 5.64 -8.91
CA GLN A 237 -22.38 6.68 -8.82
C GLN A 237 -23.64 6.26 -8.05
N THR A 238 -23.84 4.95 -7.86
CA THR A 238 -24.94 4.40 -7.07
C THR A 238 -24.78 4.59 -5.56
N ASP A 239 -23.71 5.25 -5.10
CA ASP A 239 -23.07 4.81 -3.88
C ASP A 239 -22.43 5.88 -3.00
N PRO A 240 -23.17 6.96 -2.70
CA PRO A 240 -23.32 7.15 -1.24
C PRO A 240 -24.60 7.88 -0.80
N SER A 241 -25.09 7.51 0.39
CA SER A 241 -25.91 8.43 1.20
C SER A 241 -25.05 9.64 1.62
N PRO A 242 -25.63 10.83 1.85
CA PRO A 242 -24.87 11.99 2.33
C PRO A 242 -24.03 11.67 3.58
N THR A 243 -24.59 10.91 4.52
CA THR A 243 -23.90 10.47 5.75
C THR A 243 -22.62 9.67 5.49
N ASN A 244 -22.62 8.80 4.47
CA ASN A 244 -21.44 8.00 4.14
C ASN A 244 -20.32 8.87 3.55
N LEU A 245 -20.66 9.88 2.74
CA LEU A 245 -19.68 10.85 2.24
C LEU A 245 -19.10 11.68 3.39
N ASP A 246 -19.94 12.13 4.32
CA ASP A 246 -19.48 12.91 5.46
C ASP A 246 -18.47 12.12 6.31
N GLN A 247 -18.74 10.84 6.56
CA GLN A 247 -17.81 9.96 7.29
C GLN A 247 -16.48 9.77 6.56
N LEU A 248 -16.53 9.57 5.25
CA LEU A 248 -15.34 9.42 4.42
C LEU A 248 -14.51 10.71 4.36
N HIS A 249 -15.14 11.84 4.10
CA HIS A 249 -14.48 13.14 4.03
C HIS A 249 -13.89 13.53 5.39
N HIS A 250 -14.60 13.24 6.48
CA HIS A 250 -14.09 13.41 7.84
C HIS A 250 -12.83 12.56 8.07
N ALA A 251 -12.86 11.26 7.78
CA ALA A 251 -11.70 10.38 7.92
C ALA A 251 -10.50 10.84 7.05
N ALA A 252 -10.76 11.32 5.83
CA ALA A 252 -9.72 11.86 4.95
C ALA A 252 -9.16 13.21 5.44
N ALA A 253 -9.94 14.01 6.15
CA ALA A 253 -9.47 15.25 6.76
C ALA A 253 -8.59 14.97 7.99
N VAL A 254 -8.99 14.02 8.84
CA VAL A 254 -8.20 13.55 9.98
C VAL A 254 -6.83 13.05 9.51
N MET A 255 -6.80 12.17 8.52
CA MET A 255 -5.56 11.60 7.99
C MET A 255 -4.59 12.66 7.47
N ARG A 256 -5.10 13.68 6.78
CA ARG A 256 -4.28 14.78 6.29
C ARG A 256 -3.71 15.63 7.43
N ALA A 257 -4.51 15.92 8.45
CA ALA A 257 -4.02 16.64 9.63
C ALA A 257 -2.94 15.86 10.38
N LEU A 258 -3.10 14.54 10.52
CA LEU A 258 -2.10 13.69 11.16
C LEU A 258 -0.82 13.55 10.34
N LEU A 259 -0.92 13.54 9.01
CA LEU A 259 0.25 13.60 8.15
C LEU A 259 1.08 14.89 8.38
N ASP A 260 0.41 16.03 8.56
CA ASP A 260 1.09 17.29 8.89
C ASP A 260 1.79 17.20 10.26
N VAL A 261 1.15 16.60 11.27
CA VAL A 261 1.76 16.33 12.58
C VAL A 261 3.03 15.48 12.41
N ARG A 262 2.94 14.38 11.65
CA ARG A 262 4.05 13.46 11.37
C ARG A 262 5.24 14.17 10.73
N ILE A 263 4.97 14.95 9.69
CA ILE A 263 6.01 15.73 8.98
C ILE A 263 6.73 16.65 9.96
N HIS A 264 6.00 17.39 10.80
CA HIS A 264 6.62 18.31 11.77
C HIS A 264 7.42 17.56 12.84
N SER A 265 6.93 16.41 13.30
CA SER A 265 7.64 15.53 14.24
C SER A 265 8.98 15.05 13.66
N LEU A 266 8.97 14.51 12.43
CA LEU A 266 10.17 14.05 11.73
C LEU A 266 11.19 15.17 11.48
N ARG A 267 10.71 16.40 11.27
CA ARG A 267 11.56 17.60 11.14
C ARG A 267 12.07 18.15 12.47
N GLN A 268 11.90 17.41 13.58
CA GLN A 268 12.31 17.82 14.93
C GLN A 268 11.62 19.12 15.42
N ARG A 269 10.42 19.42 14.91
CA ARG A 269 9.61 20.60 15.29
C ARG A 269 8.55 20.22 16.32
N GLN A 270 8.98 19.70 17.46
CA GLN A 270 8.10 19.09 18.47
C GLN A 270 6.96 19.99 18.94
N ASN A 271 7.24 21.28 19.19
CA ASN A 271 6.20 22.24 19.61
C ASN A 271 5.11 22.43 18.53
N ALA A 272 5.52 22.55 17.27
CA ALA A 272 4.57 22.70 16.16
C ALA A 272 3.76 21.42 15.94
N ALA A 273 4.40 20.26 16.04
CA ALA A 273 3.71 18.97 15.94
C ALA A 273 2.66 18.80 17.07
N ALA A 274 3.00 19.17 18.31
CA ALA A 274 2.08 19.14 19.44
C ALA A 274 0.88 20.09 19.26
N GLU A 275 1.12 21.33 18.81
CA GLU A 275 0.05 22.29 18.52
C GLU A 275 -0.89 21.82 17.40
N LEU A 276 -0.34 21.20 16.35
CA LEU A 276 -1.12 20.62 15.26
C LEU A 276 -1.94 19.42 15.73
N LEU A 277 -1.37 18.57 16.59
CA LEU A 277 -2.09 17.43 17.17
C LEU A 277 -3.23 17.89 18.07
N ASP A 278 -2.98 18.83 18.97
CA ASP A 278 -4.00 19.41 19.85
C ASP A 278 -5.15 20.04 19.04
N ARG A 279 -4.83 20.65 17.90
CA ARG A 279 -5.82 21.19 16.98
C ARG A 279 -6.61 20.08 16.31
N ALA A 280 -5.96 19.07 15.75
CA ALA A 280 -6.62 17.93 15.11
C ALA A 280 -7.56 17.19 16.08
N VAL A 281 -7.12 16.97 17.33
CA VAL A 281 -7.94 16.36 18.37
C VAL A 281 -9.21 17.16 18.64
N LYS A 282 -9.14 18.50 18.67
CA LYS A 282 -10.29 19.38 18.90
C LYS A 282 -11.19 19.49 17.68
N ASP A 283 -10.61 19.72 16.50
CA ASP A 283 -11.35 19.98 15.26
C ASP A 283 -12.10 18.74 14.77
N PHE A 284 -11.58 17.55 15.07
CA PHE A 284 -12.16 16.27 14.64
C PHE A 284 -12.75 15.42 15.78
N ASP A 285 -12.79 15.96 17.01
CA ASP A 285 -13.33 15.26 18.19
C ASP A 285 -12.69 13.88 18.43
N LEU A 286 -11.36 13.80 18.26
CA LEU A 286 -10.63 12.52 18.38
C LEU A 286 -10.50 12.10 19.86
N HIS A 287 -10.74 10.83 20.14
CA HIS A 287 -10.62 10.26 21.47
C HIS A 287 -9.44 9.27 21.55
N ALA A 288 -9.13 8.80 22.77
CA ALA A 288 -8.01 7.88 23.00
C ALA A 288 -8.03 6.60 22.13
N PRO A 289 -9.19 5.96 21.85
CA PRO A 289 -9.24 4.83 20.92
C PRO A 289 -8.84 5.21 19.49
N ASP A 290 -9.23 6.39 19.01
CA ASP A 290 -8.91 6.88 17.67
C ASP A 290 -7.41 7.16 17.54
N LEU A 291 -6.81 7.78 18.56
CA LEU A 291 -5.37 8.06 18.57
C LEU A 291 -4.54 6.78 18.56
N LYS A 292 -5.01 5.69 19.20
CA LYS A 292 -4.33 4.39 19.14
C LYS A 292 -4.40 3.77 17.76
N LEU A 293 -5.55 3.86 17.09
CA LEU A 293 -5.71 3.40 15.70
C LEU A 293 -4.81 4.17 14.73
N LEU A 294 -4.55 5.44 15.05
CA LEU A 294 -3.79 6.37 14.22
C LEU A 294 -2.32 6.46 14.64
N GLU A 295 -1.87 5.63 15.59
CA GLU A 295 -0.49 5.54 16.08
C GLU A 295 0.55 5.40 14.94
N PRO A 296 0.32 4.59 13.89
CA PRO A 296 1.26 4.52 12.76
C PRO A 296 1.50 5.86 12.05
N PHE A 297 0.53 6.77 12.11
CA PHE A 297 0.62 8.12 11.55
C PHE A 297 1.25 9.13 12.52
N LEU A 298 1.47 8.75 13.77
CA LEU A 298 1.92 9.64 14.85
C LEU A 298 3.31 9.31 15.39
N GLU A 299 3.68 8.03 15.47
CA GLU A 299 4.96 7.57 16.02
C GLU A 299 6.15 8.23 15.32
N SER A 300 7.19 8.62 16.07
CA SER A 300 8.40 9.34 15.64
C SER A 300 9.39 8.44 14.89
#